data_AF-A0A2X2DN20-F1
#
_entry.id   AF-A0A2X2DN20-F1
#
_cell.length_a   1.000
_cell.length_b   1.000
_cell.length_c   1.000
_cell.angle_alpha   90.00
_cell.angle_beta   90.00
_cell.angle_gamma   90.00
#
_symmetry.space_group_name_H-M   'P 1'
#
loop_
_entity.id
_entity.type
_entity.pdbx_description
1 polymer ?
#
loop_
_entity_poly.entity_id
_entity_poly.type
_entity_poly.pdbx_seq_one_letter_code
_entity_poly.pdbx_strand_id
1 'polypeptide(L)' 'MEFVYPKANLIAGVDEVGRGPLVGAVVTAAVILDPANPIQGLMDSKKIDREKNAMRFMMK' A
#
# COMPACT_ATOMS: atom_id res chain seq x y z
N MET A 1 18.73 4.32 -13.18
CA MET A 1 17.72 3.58 -13.96
C MET A 1 16.42 4.30 -13.76
N GLU A 2 15.89 4.94 -14.80
CA GLU A 2 14.51 5.47 -14.77
C GLU A 2 13.55 4.33 -15.06
N PHE A 3 12.54 4.17 -14.21
CA PHE A 3 11.50 3.17 -14.43
C PHE A 3 10.40 3.80 -15.29
N VAL A 4 10.15 3.23 -16.48
CA VAL A 4 9.09 3.68 -17.38
C VAL A 4 7.85 2.84 -17.11
N TYR A 5 6.77 3.46 -16.67
CA TYR A 5 5.49 2.77 -16.48
C TYR A 5 4.87 2.38 -17.82
N PRO A 6 4.25 1.19 -17.92
CA PRO A 6 3.48 0.81 -19.10
C PRO A 6 2.26 1.72 -19.25
N LYS A 7 1.80 1.91 -20.49
CA LYS A 7 0.59 2.70 -20.77
C LYS A 7 -0.63 1.93 -20.26
N ALA A 8 -1.19 2.37 -19.14
CA ALA A 8 -2.33 1.75 -18.48
C ALA A 8 -3.33 2.82 -18.00
N ASN A 9 -4.62 2.46 -17.99
CA ASN A 9 -5.67 3.35 -17.49
C ASN A 9 -5.69 3.42 -15.96
N LEU A 10 -5.25 2.35 -15.28
CA LEU A 10 -5.16 2.25 -13.84
C LEU A 10 -3.86 1.54 -13.46
N ILE A 11 -3.22 2.01 -12.40
CA ILE A 11 -2.01 1.41 -11.83
C ILE A 11 -2.29 1.11 -10.36
N ALA A 12 -2.04 -0.14 -9.95
CA ALA A 12 -2.18 -0.57 -8.57
C ALA A 12 -0.81 -0.81 -7.93
N GLY A 13 -0.62 -0.31 -6.71
CA GLY A 13 0.45 -0.75 -5.82
C GLY A 13 0.01 -2.00 -5.06
N VAL A 14 0.90 -2.98 -4.90
CA VAL A 14 0.62 -4.25 -4.18
C VAL A 14 1.61 -4.43 -3.05
N ASP A 15 1.17 -5.04 -1.95
CA ASP A 15 2.02 -5.38 -0.81
C ASP A 15 1.50 -6.61 -0.05
N GLU A 16 2.38 -7.28 0.67
CA GLU A 16 2.08 -8.47 1.47
C GLU A 16 2.60 -8.40 2.90
N VAL A 17 1.89 -9.06 3.81
CA VAL A 17 2.29 -9.24 5.21
C VAL A 17 2.21 -10.71 5.58
N GLY A 18 3.17 -11.16 6.38
CA GLY A 18 3.15 -12.51 6.97
C GLY A 18 3.87 -13.59 6.17
N ARG A 19 4.76 -13.24 5.22
CA ARG A 19 5.53 -14.24 4.44
C ARG A 19 6.67 -14.95 5.20
N GLY A 20 7.04 -14.45 6.39
CA GLY A 20 8.20 -14.92 7.17
C GLY A 20 7.92 -15.93 8.30
N PRO A 21 6.80 -15.85 9.03
CA PRO A 21 6.49 -16.81 10.11
C PRO A 21 6.32 -18.26 9.63
N LEU A 22 6.63 -19.23 10.50
CA LEU A 22 6.46 -20.67 10.24
C LEU A 22 4.98 -21.10 10.18
N VAL A 23 4.12 -20.40 10.94
CA VAL A 23 2.67 -20.63 10.99
C VAL A 23 1.97 -19.27 11.01
N GLY A 24 0.93 -19.14 10.21
CA GLY A 24 0.13 -17.92 10.06
C GLY A 24 -0.30 -17.72 8.62
N ALA A 25 -1.41 -17.01 8.41
CA ALA A 25 -1.85 -16.66 7.07
C ALA A 25 -0.99 -15.53 6.47
N VAL A 26 -0.79 -15.59 5.16
CA VAL A 26 -0.28 -14.45 4.38
C VAL A 26 -1.48 -13.62 3.96
N VAL A 27 -1.38 -12.30 4.12
CA VAL A 27 -2.40 -11.35 3.66
C VAL A 27 -1.77 -10.41 2.66
N THR A 28 -2.46 -10.17 1.55
CA THR A 28 -2.03 -9.29 0.47
C THR A 28 -3.06 -8.20 0.21
N ALA A 29 -2.62 -7.01 -0.19
CA ALA A 29 -3.48 -5.91 -0.59
C ALA A 29 -3.05 -5.29 -1.92
N ALA A 30 -4.00 -4.70 -2.63
CA ALA A 30 -3.77 -3.91 -3.84
C ALA A 30 -4.54 -2.59 -3.72
N VAL A 31 -3.90 -1.47 -4.07
CA VAL A 31 -4.49 -0.13 -3.98
C VAL A 31 -4.25 0.62 -5.28
N ILE A 32 -5.33 1.17 -5.84
CA ILE A 32 -5.29 2.14 -6.94
C ILE A 32 -5.63 3.50 -6.34
N LEU A 33 -4.75 4.48 -6.49
CA LEU A 33 -4.98 5.84 -6.01
C LEU A 33 -5.61 6.69 -7.10
N ASP A 34 -6.57 7.52 -6.74
CA ASP A 34 -7.09 8.56 -7.62
C ASP A 34 -6.04 9.67 -7.78
N PRO A 35 -5.51 9.90 -9.00
CA PRO A 35 -4.53 10.97 -9.23
C PRO A 35 -5.11 12.37 -8.98
N ALA A 36 -6.44 12.54 -9.06
CA ALA A 36 -7.10 13.82 -8.78
C ALA A 36 -7.29 14.09 -7.28
N ASN A 37 -7.14 13.07 -6.43
CA ASN A 37 -7.31 13.18 -4.98
C ASN A 37 -6.15 12.53 -4.21
N PRO A 38 -4.95 13.13 -4.23
CA PRO A 38 -3.78 12.56 -3.57
C PRO A 38 -3.94 12.54 -2.04
N ILE A 39 -3.61 11.41 -1.42
CA ILE A 39 -3.63 11.25 0.04
C ILE A 39 -2.40 11.95 0.63
N GLN A 40 -2.62 13.06 1.33
CA GLN A 40 -1.54 13.79 2.00
C GLN A 40 -0.88 12.93 3.09
N GLY A 41 0.45 12.82 3.06
CA GLY A 41 1.22 12.08 4.06
C GLY A 41 1.26 10.57 3.87
N LEU A 42 0.90 10.06 2.69
CA LEU A 42 1.12 8.66 2.31
C LEU A 42 2.63 8.35 2.41
N MET A 43 3.05 7.64 3.45
CA MET A 43 4.44 7.24 3.73
C MET A 43 4.53 5.75 4.06
N ASP A 44 5.71 5.17 3.83
CA ASP A 44 6.04 3.79 4.22
C ASP A 44 5.72 3.59 5.73
N SER A 45 4.76 2.71 6.01
CA SER A 45 4.05 2.58 7.30
C SER A 45 4.91 2.07 8.45
N LYS A 46 6.20 1.82 8.21
CA LYS A 46 7.15 1.21 9.15
C LYS A 46 7.46 2.03 10.42
N LYS A 47 6.95 3.27 10.55
CA LYS A 47 7.18 4.16 11.70
C LYS A 47 5.92 4.58 12.49
N ILE A 48 4.75 4.02 12.20
CA ILE A 48 3.49 4.48 12.83
C ILE A 48 3.04 3.51 13.93
N ASP A 49 2.67 4.05 15.10
CA ASP A 49 2.14 3.30 16.24
C ASP A 49 0.83 2.57 15.87
N ARG A 50 0.78 1.26 16.13
CA ARG A 50 0.14 0.27 15.23
C ARG A 50 -1.39 0.24 15.21
N GLU A 51 -2.10 0.84 16.16
CA GLU A 51 -3.52 0.49 16.34
C GLU A 51 -4.55 1.48 15.80
N LYS A 52 -4.26 2.78 15.70
CA LYS A 52 -5.30 3.77 15.34
C LYS A 52 -5.18 4.39 13.95
N ASN A 53 -3.99 4.42 13.37
CA ASN A 53 -3.74 5.21 12.16
C ASN A 53 -3.52 4.40 10.89
N ALA A 54 -3.19 3.10 10.98
CA ALA A 54 -2.93 2.27 9.81
C ALA A 54 -4.18 2.13 8.90
N MET A 55 -5.37 2.01 9.49
CA MET A 55 -6.62 1.85 8.74
C MET A 55 -7.05 3.13 8.01
N ARG A 56 -6.54 4.30 8.41
CA ARG A 56 -6.85 5.61 7.80
C ARG A 56 -6.20 5.77 6.42
N PHE A 57 -5.10 5.06 6.15
CA PHE A 57 -4.32 5.18 4.91
C PHE A 57 -4.78 4.24 3.77
N MET A 58 -5.57 3.20 4.07
CA MET A 58 -6.00 2.21 3.05
C MET A 58 -7.40 2.46 2.47
N MET A 59 -8.22 3.36 3.05
CA MET A 59 -9.65 3.47 2.71
C MET A 59 -10.14 4.88 2.34
N LYS A 60 -9.26 5.83 2.08
CA LYS A 60 -9.62 7.14 1.49
C LYS A 60 -8.94 7.29 0.14
#